data_AF-A0A660TRA8-F1
#
_entry.id   AF-A0A660TRA8-F1
#
_cell.length_a   1.000
_cell.length_b   1.000
_cell.length_c   1.000
_cell.angle_alpha   90.00
_cell.angle_beta   90.00
_cell.angle_gamma   90.00
#
_symmetry.space_group_name_H-M   'P 1'
#
loop_
_entity.id
_entity.type
_entity.pdbx_description
1 polymer ?
#
loop_
_entity_poly.entity_id
_entity_poly.type
_entity_poly.pdbx_seq_one_letter_code
_entity_poly.pdbx_strand_id
1 'polypeptide(L)' 'MNNLKVLIWGFGAMGSGMAEMLLKKKGIEICAVCDMHPD' A
#
# COMPACT_ATOMS: atom_id res chain seq x y z
N MET A 1 11.21 6.94 -15.11
CA MET A 1 10.27 5.81 -15.20
C MET A 1 9.08 6.15 -14.32
N ASN A 2 7.85 6.01 -14.81
CA ASN A 2 6.65 6.27 -14.00
C ASN A 2 6.32 5.01 -13.22
N ASN A 3 6.51 5.05 -11.90
CA ASN A 3 6.05 3.99 -11.03
C ASN A 3 4.52 3.92 -11.04
N LEU A 4 3.97 2.71 -10.93
CA LEU A 4 2.56 2.51 -10.70
C LEU A 4 2.22 3.01 -9.29
N LYS A 5 1.37 4.03 -9.22
CA LYS A 5 0.87 4.60 -7.97
C LYS A 5 -0.30 3.79 -7.45
N VAL A 6 -0.22 3.33 -6.22
CA VAL A 6 -1.20 2.45 -5.59
C VAL A 6 -1.67 3.06 -4.28
N LEU A 7 -2.98 2.95 -4.01
CA LEU A 7 -3.56 3.20 -2.69
C LEU A 7 -3.98 1.88 -2.05
N ILE A 8 -3.88 1.79 -0.73
CA ILE A 8 -4.39 0.65 0.03
C ILE A 8 -5.64 1.10 0.79
N TRP A 9 -6.78 0.45 0.53
CA TRP A 9 -8.02 0.70 1.24
C TRP A 9 -8.31 -0.48 2.17
N GLY A 10 -8.18 -0.24 3.47
CA GLY A 10 -8.18 -1.25 4.52
C GLY A 10 -6.76 -1.70 4.86
N PHE A 11 -6.24 -1.24 6.00
CA PHE A 11 -4.90 -1.47 6.53
C PHE A 11 -4.86 -2.40 7.75
N GLY A 12 -5.79 -3.37 7.79
CA GLY A 12 -5.70 -4.51 8.70
C GLY A 12 -4.63 -5.52 8.28
N ALA A 13 -4.71 -6.75 8.80
CA ALA A 13 -3.71 -7.79 8.56
C ALA A 13 -3.41 -8.06 7.06
N MET A 14 -4.42 -8.00 6.19
CA MET A 14 -4.22 -8.18 4.75
C MET A 14 -3.59 -6.94 4.10
N GLY A 15 -4.07 -5.74 4.44
CA GLY A 15 -3.60 -4.49 3.83
C GLY A 15 -2.13 -4.21 4.13
N SER A 16 -1.71 -4.45 5.37
CA SER A 16 -0.31 -4.32 5.77
C SER A 16 0.58 -5.37 5.11
N GLY A 17 0.13 -6.63 5.01
CA GLY A 17 0.85 -7.67 4.28
C GLY A 17 1.01 -7.36 2.78
N MET A 18 -0.02 -6.79 2.16
CA MET A 18 0.05 -6.32 0.77
C MET A 18 1.04 -5.16 0.62
N ALA A 19 1.04 -4.19 1.55
CA ALA A 19 2.02 -3.11 1.55
C ALA A 19 3.45 -3.65 1.60
N GLU A 20 3.73 -4.59 2.50
CA GLU A 20 5.06 -5.21 2.64
C GLU A 20 5.49 -5.93 1.36
N MET A 21 4.58 -6.67 0.72
CA MET A 21 4.86 -7.35 -0.54
C MET A 21 5.13 -6.35 -1.69
N LEU A 22 4.32 -5.30 -1.79
CA LEU A 22 4.42 -4.29 -2.86
C LEU A 22 5.70 -3.45 -2.74
N LEU A 23 6.16 -3.14 -1.52
CA LEU A 23 7.42 -2.45 -1.27
C LEU A 23 8.65 -3.22 -1.78
N LYS A 24 8.53 -4.56 -1.95
CA LYS A 24 9.59 -5.41 -2.52
C LYS A 24 9.60 -5.42 -4.06
N LYS A 25 8.63 -4.79 -4.73
CA LYS A 25 8.52 -4.77 -6.20
C LYS A 25 9.09 -3.47 -6.78
N LYS A 26 9.90 -3.59 -7.84
CA LYS A 26 10.35 -2.43 -8.61
C LYS A 26 9.19 -1.84 -9.40
N GLY A 27 9.14 -0.51 -9.49
CA GLY A 27 8.15 0.20 -10.29
C GLY A 27 6.79 0.39 -9.61
N ILE A 28 6.68 0.14 -8.29
CA ILE A 28 5.48 0.40 -7.50
C ILE A 28 5.77 1.49 -6.47
N GLU A 29 4.82 2.40 -6.30
CA GLU A 29 4.83 3.45 -5.29
C GLU A 29 3.50 3.43 -4.53
N ILE A 30 3.52 3.14 -3.23
CA ILE A 30 2.34 3.23 -2.38
C ILE A 30 2.20 4.70 -1.99
N CYS A 31 1.16 5.37 -2.49
CA CYS A 31 0.99 6.81 -2.31
C CYS A 31 0.03 7.16 -1.18
N ALA A 32 -0.85 6.24 -0.78
CA ALA A 32 -1.84 6.49 0.26
C ALA A 32 -2.35 5.20 0.90
N VAL A 33 -2.84 5.34 2.12
CA VAL A 33 -3.59 4.33 2.85
C VAL A 33 -4.88 4.98 3.35
N CYS A 34 -6.01 4.31 3.20
CA CYS A 34 -7.30 4.68 3.76
C CYS A 34 -7.74 3.56 4.69
N ASP A 35 -7.91 3.86 5.97
CA ASP A 35 -8.46 2.93 6.95
C ASP A 35 -9.49 3.64 7.84
N MET A 36 -10.35 2.86 8.51
CA MET A 36 -11.35 3.40 9.44
C MET A 36 -10.77 3.60 10.84
N HIS A 37 -9.63 2.97 11.14
CA HIS A 37 -8.89 3.15 12.38
C HIS A 37 -8.04 4.43 12.25
N PRO A 38 -8.28 5.44 13.11
CA PRO A 38 -7.52 6.69 13.09
C PRO A 38 -6.12 6.55 13.71
N ASP A 39 -5.83 5.41 14.36
CA ASP A 39 -4.57 5.08 15.03
C ASP A 39 -3.54 4.41 14.08
#